data_AF-X1C4G2-F1
#
_entry.id   AF-X1C4G2-F1
#
_cell.length_a   1.000
_cell.length_b   1.000
_cell.length_c   1.000
_cell.angle_alpha   90.00
_cell.angle_beta   90.00
_cell.angle_gamma   90.00
#
_symmetry.space_group_name_H-M   'P 1'
#
loop_
_entity.id
_entity.type
_entity.pdbx_description
1 polymer ?
#
loop_
_entity_poly.entity_id
_entity_poly.type
_entity_poly.pdbx_seq_one_letter_code
_entity_poly.pdbx_strand_id
1 'polypeptide(L)'
;MNPEPVELDPEKTEDSLGKGGSILGCRRFMDYDMDILTERIVKNLKSRDIDILYIIGGDGSLSVAHNIARKSDGIVVVGVPKTMDNDILWVWHSFGFDTVVERAATVVNTMDFEAESTGRICILELFGAQAGFVAANAALASGHVDLVLIPEQFRGLDKKEAKEAIESYCSYLQQIIRDKERAHFACI
;
A
#
# COMPACT_ATOMS: atom_id res chain seq x y z
N MET A 1 18.36 21.95 -0.69
CA MET A 1 17.70 22.79 0.34
C MET A 1 16.65 21.95 1.03
N ASN A 2 16.60 21.96 2.36
CA ASN A 2 15.43 21.45 3.08
C ASN A 2 14.29 22.46 2.85
N PRO A 3 13.07 22.04 2.48
CA PRO A 3 11.95 22.95 2.42
C PRO A 3 11.66 23.51 3.81
N GLU A 4 11.30 24.78 3.89
CA GLU A 4 10.81 25.36 5.14
C GLU A 4 9.47 24.72 5.53
N PRO A 5 9.20 24.52 6.84
CA PRO A 5 7.90 24.05 7.31
C PRO A 5 6.78 24.97 6.85
N VAL A 6 5.63 24.37 6.54
CA VAL A 6 4.41 25.09 6.18
C VAL A 6 3.54 25.17 7.42
N GLU A 7 3.22 26.40 7.85
CA GLU A 7 2.26 26.64 8.93
C GLU A 7 0.84 26.38 8.42
N LEU A 8 0.13 25.47 9.10
CA LEU A 8 -1.24 25.09 8.79
C LEU A 8 -2.21 25.79 9.76
N ASP A 9 -3.28 26.34 9.20
CA ASP A 9 -4.39 26.97 9.91
C ASP A 9 -5.72 26.43 9.34
N PRO A 10 -6.87 26.72 9.98
CA PRO A 10 -8.17 26.26 9.48
C PRO A 10 -8.44 26.66 8.02
N GLU A 11 -8.10 27.87 7.60
CA GLU A 11 -8.34 28.34 6.22
C GLU A 11 -7.55 27.51 5.20
N LYS A 12 -6.29 27.15 5.51
CA LYS A 12 -5.45 26.29 4.65
C LYS A 12 -5.86 24.82 4.64
N THR A 13 -6.63 24.37 5.63
CA THR A 13 -6.96 22.95 5.82
C THR A 13 -8.41 22.61 5.51
N GLU A 14 -9.32 23.58 5.53
CA GLU A 14 -10.75 23.41 5.27
C GLU A 14 -11.00 22.71 3.92
N ASP A 15 -10.32 23.17 2.87
CA ASP A 15 -10.41 22.62 1.53
C ASP A 15 -9.88 21.19 1.39
N SER A 16 -9.18 20.66 2.39
CA SER A 16 -8.64 19.30 2.36
C SER A 16 -9.68 18.25 2.79
N LEU A 17 -10.78 18.67 3.41
CA LEU A 17 -11.85 17.76 3.82
C LEU A 17 -12.46 17.05 2.60
N GLY A 18 -12.47 15.72 2.63
CA GLY A 18 -12.96 14.89 1.54
C GLY A 18 -12.03 14.76 0.33
N LYS A 19 -10.85 15.40 0.34
CA LYS A 19 -9.83 15.22 -0.71
C LYS A 19 -8.83 14.13 -0.33
N GLY A 20 -8.50 13.29 -1.30
CA GLY A 20 -7.41 12.31 -1.16
C GLY A 20 -6.03 12.96 -1.29
N GLY A 21 -5.02 12.29 -0.74
CA GLY A 21 -3.62 12.72 -0.82
C GLY A 21 -3.13 13.45 0.44
N SER A 22 -1.98 14.11 0.33
CA SER A 22 -1.35 14.89 1.41
C SER A 22 -0.95 16.25 0.87
N ILE A 23 -1.47 17.32 1.47
CA ILE A 23 -1.08 18.72 1.15
C ILE A 23 0.38 19.02 1.47
N LEU A 24 0.99 18.24 2.38
CA LEU A 24 2.40 18.35 2.77
C LEU A 24 3.32 17.52 1.87
N GLY A 25 2.74 16.73 0.96
CA GLY A 25 3.46 15.77 0.14
C GLY A 25 3.93 14.54 0.93
N CYS A 26 4.68 13.69 0.25
CA CYS A 26 5.31 12.50 0.81
C CYS A 26 6.71 12.31 0.19
N ARG A 27 7.66 11.77 0.96
CA ARG A 27 9.01 11.46 0.47
C ARG A 27 9.45 10.10 0.98
N ARG A 28 10.09 9.31 0.12
CA ARG A 28 10.75 8.05 0.50
C ARG A 28 12.18 8.33 0.98
N PHE A 29 12.60 7.62 2.02
CA PHE A 29 13.95 7.66 2.58
C PHE A 29 14.55 6.26 2.42
N MET A 30 15.23 5.99 1.31
CA MET A 30 15.82 4.65 1.03
C MET A 30 17.34 4.58 1.26
N ASP A 31 18.04 5.72 1.31
CA ASP A 31 19.52 5.73 1.29
C ASP A 31 20.15 6.61 2.39
N TYR A 32 19.48 6.76 3.53
CA TYR A 32 20.01 7.55 4.64
C TYR A 32 20.53 6.66 5.75
N ASP A 33 21.71 7.00 6.28
CA ASP A 33 22.13 6.54 7.58
C ASP A 33 21.09 7.02 8.63
N MET A 34 20.48 6.07 9.32
CA MET A 34 19.39 6.32 10.25
C MET A 34 19.81 7.15 11.45
N ASP A 35 21.05 7.03 11.91
CA ASP A 35 21.56 7.79 13.04
C ASP A 35 21.79 9.25 12.63
N ILE A 36 22.45 9.47 11.50
CA ILE A 36 22.67 10.81 10.94
C ILE A 36 21.34 11.52 10.64
N LEU A 37 20.37 10.78 10.07
CA LEU A 37 19.04 11.32 9.77
C LEU A 37 18.32 11.73 11.07
N THR A 38 18.34 10.87 12.08
CA THR A 38 17.66 11.11 13.35
C THR A 38 18.26 12.32 14.07
N GLU A 39 19.59 12.42 14.16
CA GLU A 39 20.26 13.57 14.78
C GLU A 39 19.89 14.89 14.08
N ARG A 40 19.86 14.88 12.75
CA ARG A 40 19.45 16.06 11.96
C ARG A 40 18.00 16.45 12.24
N ILE A 41 17.09 15.48 12.33
CA ILE A 41 15.68 15.74 12.65
C ILE A 41 15.55 16.32 14.05
N VAL A 42 16.15 15.70 15.06
CA VAL A 42 16.10 16.17 16.46
C VAL A 42 16.65 17.59 16.59
N LYS A 43 17.78 17.89 15.93
CA LYS A 43 18.36 19.23 15.92
C LYS A 43 17.39 20.26 15.32
N ASN A 44 16.75 19.94 14.20
CA ASN A 44 15.80 20.84 13.53
C ASN A 44 14.56 21.10 14.37
N LEU A 45 14.04 20.08 15.07
CA LEU A 45 12.89 20.22 15.97
C LEU A 45 13.23 21.12 17.15
N LYS A 46 14.38 20.89 17.81
CA LYS A 46 14.85 21.71 18.93
C LYS A 46 15.11 23.16 18.53
N SER A 47 15.69 23.40 17.35
CA SER A 47 15.92 24.78 16.87
C SER A 47 14.64 25.55 16.52
N ARG A 48 13.50 24.86 16.48
CA ARG A 48 12.19 25.43 16.14
C ARG A 48 11.22 25.37 17.32
N ASP A 49 11.69 25.03 18.52
CA ASP A 49 10.89 24.89 19.74
C ASP A 49 9.66 23.97 19.56
N ILE A 50 9.84 22.84 18.86
CA ILE A 50 8.78 21.86 18.64
C ILE A 50 8.80 20.80 19.75
N ASP A 51 7.73 20.76 20.55
CA ASP A 51 7.57 19.82 21.65
C ASP A 51 6.98 18.46 21.24
N ILE A 52 6.14 18.44 20.18
CA ILE A 52 5.40 17.24 19.75
C ILE A 52 5.56 17.04 18.24
N LEU A 53 5.94 15.82 17.85
CA LEU A 53 6.05 15.40 16.47
C LEU A 53 5.05 14.27 16.16
N TYR A 54 4.11 14.54 15.26
CA TYR A 54 3.24 13.51 14.68
C TYR A 54 3.86 12.97 13.38
N ILE A 55 3.98 11.65 13.27
CA ILE A 55 4.48 10.97 12.07
C ILE A 55 3.38 10.06 11.54
N ILE A 56 2.91 10.34 10.34
CA ILE A 56 1.83 9.60 9.68
C ILE A 56 2.42 8.79 8.52
N GLY A 57 2.36 7.45 8.60
CA GLY A 57 2.93 6.61 7.55
C GLY A 57 2.96 5.12 7.87
N GLY A 58 3.58 4.37 6.96
CA GLY A 58 3.73 2.92 7.06
C GLY A 58 4.92 2.51 7.93
N ASP A 59 5.30 1.23 7.83
CA ASP A 59 6.38 0.63 8.63
C ASP A 59 7.68 1.45 8.64
N GLY A 60 8.16 1.88 7.46
CA GLY A 60 9.37 2.69 7.37
C GLY A 60 9.27 4.04 8.11
N SER A 61 8.11 4.71 8.07
CA SER A 61 7.88 5.96 8.80
C SER A 61 7.81 5.73 10.31
N LEU A 62 7.18 4.64 10.75
CA LEU A 62 7.07 4.28 12.16
C LEU A 62 8.41 3.83 12.75
N SER A 63 9.27 3.18 11.95
CA SER A 63 10.66 2.87 12.31
C SER A 63 11.48 4.14 12.54
N VAL A 64 11.34 5.15 11.68
CA VAL A 64 11.96 6.47 11.89
C VAL A 64 11.42 7.13 13.15
N ALA A 65 10.10 7.08 13.37
CA ALA A 65 9.46 7.63 14.58
C ALA A 65 10.02 7.00 15.86
N HIS A 66 10.18 5.68 15.88
CA HIS A 66 10.77 4.95 17.00
C HIS A 66 12.20 5.40 17.31
N ASN A 67 13.03 5.57 16.27
CA ASN A 67 14.41 6.03 16.44
C ASN A 67 14.50 7.46 16.97
N ILE A 68 13.65 8.36 16.47
CA ILE A 68 13.57 9.74 16.97
C ILE A 68 13.18 9.72 18.44
N ALA A 69 12.09 9.02 18.80
CA ALA A 69 11.58 8.95 20.17
C ALA A 69 12.64 8.51 21.19
N ARG A 70 13.55 7.61 20.80
CA ARG A 70 14.64 7.12 21.66
C ARG A 70 15.79 8.11 21.84
N LYS A 71 15.95 9.09 20.95
CA LYS A 71 17.09 10.03 20.91
C LYS A 71 16.69 11.48 21.16
N SER A 72 15.40 11.80 21.08
CA SER A 72 14.86 13.14 21.19
C SER A 72 14.46 13.46 22.62
N ASP A 73 15.42 13.52 23.55
CA ASP A 73 15.15 13.93 24.93
C ASP A 73 14.34 15.24 24.92
N GLY A 74 13.13 15.20 25.49
CA GLY A 74 12.21 16.33 25.61
C GLY A 74 11.17 16.49 24.49
N ILE A 75 11.20 15.68 23.42
CA ILE A 75 10.21 15.74 22.33
C ILE A 75 9.29 14.52 22.40
N VAL A 76 7.98 14.76 22.41
CA VAL A 76 6.97 13.71 22.34
C VAL A 76 6.79 13.29 20.88
N VAL A 77 6.93 12.00 20.59
CA VAL A 77 6.75 11.46 19.23
C VAL A 77 5.49 10.59 19.20
N VAL A 78 4.59 10.89 18.27
CA VAL A 78 3.34 10.16 18.06
C VAL A 78 3.33 9.55 16.67
N GLY A 79 3.31 8.22 16.59
CA GLY A 79 3.17 7.48 15.34
C GLY A 79 1.70 7.22 15.00
N VAL A 80 1.29 7.55 13.78
CA VAL A 80 -0.06 7.31 13.26
C VAL A 80 0.04 6.31 12.10
N PRO A 81 -0.39 5.04 12.31
CA PRO A 81 -0.15 3.97 11.35
C PRO A 81 -1.03 4.14 10.11
N LYS A 82 -0.38 4.46 8.99
CA LYS A 82 -1.03 4.68 7.68
C LYS A 82 -0.33 3.91 6.57
N THR A 83 -1.03 2.94 6.02
CA THR A 83 -0.62 2.27 4.79
C THR A 83 -1.86 1.92 3.96
N MET A 84 -1.70 1.87 2.64
CA MET A 84 -2.72 1.32 1.76
C MET A 84 -2.61 -0.20 1.63
N ASP A 85 -1.49 -0.77 2.09
CA ASP A 85 -1.16 -2.18 1.91
C ASP A 85 -1.67 -3.06 3.08
N ASN A 86 -2.16 -2.45 4.17
CA ASN A 86 -2.56 -3.06 5.44
C ASN A 86 -1.52 -4.02 6.06
N ASP A 87 -0.24 -3.67 5.94
CA ASP A 87 0.91 -4.50 6.29
C ASP A 87 1.63 -4.06 7.58
N ILE A 88 0.99 -3.23 8.42
CA ILE A 88 1.56 -2.80 9.70
C ILE A 88 1.23 -3.82 10.77
N LEU A 89 2.27 -4.41 11.38
CA LEU A 89 2.10 -5.38 12.46
C LEU A 89 1.28 -4.80 13.62
N TRP A 90 0.35 -5.60 14.17
CA TRP A 90 -0.57 -5.25 15.25
C TRP A 90 -1.67 -4.24 14.90
N VAL A 91 -1.64 -3.65 13.70
CA VAL A 91 -2.72 -2.84 13.19
C VAL A 91 -3.58 -3.73 12.32
N TRP A 92 -4.74 -4.13 12.84
CA TRP A 92 -5.67 -4.98 12.09
C TRP A 92 -6.14 -4.32 10.79
N HIS A 93 -6.32 -3.00 10.83
CA HIS A 93 -6.85 -2.23 9.73
C HIS A 93 -6.28 -0.81 9.69
N SER A 94 -5.51 -0.50 8.64
CA SER A 94 -4.93 0.83 8.42
C SER A 94 -5.85 1.71 7.58
N PHE A 95 -5.85 3.01 7.86
CA PHE A 95 -6.66 3.93 7.06
C PHE A 95 -6.07 4.12 5.65
N GLY A 96 -6.96 4.17 4.66
CA GLY A 96 -6.64 4.17 3.24
C GLY A 96 -6.72 2.78 2.59
N PHE A 97 -6.71 1.69 3.36
CA PHE A 97 -6.87 0.33 2.83
C PHE A 97 -8.23 0.12 2.16
N ASP A 98 -9.33 0.38 2.87
CA ASP A 98 -10.70 0.26 2.33
C ASP A 98 -10.88 1.02 1.02
N THR A 99 -10.39 2.26 0.96
CA THR A 99 -10.48 3.09 -0.24
C THR A 99 -9.74 2.45 -1.42
N VAL A 100 -8.58 1.84 -1.19
CA VAL A 100 -7.85 1.14 -2.27
C VAL A 100 -8.57 -0.14 -2.67
N VAL A 101 -9.11 -0.92 -1.73
CA VAL A 101 -9.91 -2.12 -2.02
C VAL A 101 -11.14 -1.77 -2.86
N GLU A 102 -11.89 -0.73 -2.49
CA GLU A 102 -13.08 -0.26 -3.22
C GLU A 102 -12.74 0.16 -4.65
N ARG A 103 -11.65 0.91 -4.82
CA ARG A 103 -11.18 1.35 -6.15
C ARG A 103 -10.69 0.18 -6.98
N ALA A 104 -9.94 -0.74 -6.38
CA ALA A 104 -9.46 -1.94 -7.05
C ALA A 104 -10.62 -2.83 -7.52
N ALA A 105 -11.61 -3.07 -6.65
CA ALA A 105 -12.82 -3.83 -7.02
C ALA A 105 -13.58 -3.18 -8.19
N THR A 106 -13.67 -1.85 -8.22
CA THR A 106 -14.27 -1.11 -9.34
C THR A 106 -13.51 -1.33 -10.65
N VAL A 107 -12.18 -1.29 -10.62
CA VAL A 107 -11.32 -1.56 -11.79
C VAL A 107 -11.51 -3.00 -12.26
N VAL A 108 -11.49 -3.97 -11.33
CA VAL A 108 -11.70 -5.40 -11.62
C VAL A 108 -13.03 -5.61 -12.34
N ASN A 109 -14.13 -5.08 -11.80
CA ASN A 109 -15.46 -5.19 -12.42
C ASN A 109 -15.51 -4.55 -13.81
N THR A 110 -14.88 -3.38 -13.97
CA THR A 110 -14.86 -2.68 -15.27
C THR A 110 -14.13 -3.53 -16.32
N MET A 111 -12.99 -4.11 -15.94
CA MET A 111 -12.19 -4.93 -16.84
C MET A 111 -12.82 -6.30 -17.11
N ASP A 112 -13.57 -6.86 -16.15
CA ASP A 112 -14.33 -8.09 -16.36
C ASP A 112 -15.39 -7.93 -17.45
N PHE A 113 -16.16 -6.83 -17.42
CA PHE A 113 -17.16 -6.55 -18.47
C PHE A 113 -16.53 -6.39 -19.87
N GLU A 114 -15.36 -5.76 -19.96
CA GLU A 114 -14.62 -5.61 -21.22
C GLU A 114 -14.03 -6.94 -21.71
N ALA A 115 -13.49 -7.73 -20.79
CA ALA A 115 -12.98 -9.07 -21.05
C ALA A 115 -14.10 -9.98 -21.58
N GLU A 116 -15.27 -9.95 -20.94
CA GLU A 116 -16.48 -10.67 -21.35
C GLU A 116 -16.92 -10.29 -22.76
N SER A 117 -17.03 -8.99 -23.02
CA SER A 117 -17.52 -8.47 -24.30
C SER A 117 -16.61 -8.78 -25.48
N THR A 118 -15.30 -8.95 -25.23
CA THR A 118 -14.30 -9.12 -26.29
C THR A 118 -13.71 -10.53 -26.38
N GLY A 119 -14.05 -11.44 -25.47
CA GLY A 119 -13.49 -12.79 -25.47
C GLY A 119 -12.01 -12.84 -25.05
N ARG A 120 -11.56 -11.92 -24.19
CA ARG A 120 -10.12 -11.70 -23.88
C ARG A 120 -9.79 -11.93 -22.42
N ILE A 121 -8.53 -12.28 -22.15
CA ILE A 121 -7.99 -12.38 -20.79
C ILE A 121 -7.48 -11.01 -20.33
N CYS A 122 -7.83 -10.61 -19.11
CA CYS A 122 -7.23 -9.48 -18.43
C CYS A 122 -6.30 -9.92 -17.30
N ILE A 123 -5.14 -9.26 -17.20
CA ILE A 123 -4.20 -9.40 -16.09
C ILE A 123 -4.07 -8.01 -15.45
N LEU A 124 -4.30 -7.92 -14.15
CA LEU A 124 -4.37 -6.69 -13.38
C LEU A 124 -3.36 -6.72 -12.23
N GLU A 125 -2.29 -5.95 -12.35
CA GLU A 125 -1.39 -5.73 -11.22
C GLU A 125 -1.95 -4.66 -10.30
N LEU A 126 -2.21 -5.01 -9.04
CA LEU A 126 -2.67 -4.09 -8.01
C LEU A 126 -1.53 -3.68 -7.07
N PHE A 127 -1.70 -2.52 -6.44
CA PHE A 127 -0.82 -2.08 -5.35
C PHE A 127 -0.92 -3.05 -4.15
N GLY A 128 0.20 -3.33 -3.48
CA GLY A 128 0.22 -4.26 -2.33
C GLY A 128 1.62 -4.64 -1.84
N ALA A 129 2.52 -3.66 -1.71
CA ALA A 129 3.93 -3.82 -1.30
C ALA A 129 4.50 -5.26 -1.34
N GLN A 130 4.59 -5.92 -0.18
CA GLN A 130 4.98 -7.34 -0.05
C GLN A 130 3.84 -8.21 0.50
N ALA A 131 2.59 -7.74 0.41
CA ALA A 131 1.43 -8.36 1.02
C ALA A 131 0.26 -8.46 0.04
N GLY A 132 -0.39 -9.62 -0.02
CA GLY A 132 -1.52 -9.89 -0.91
C GLY A 132 -2.86 -9.29 -0.48
N PHE A 133 -2.90 -8.44 0.56
CA PHE A 133 -4.16 -8.02 1.19
C PHE A 133 -5.06 -7.25 0.24
N VAL A 134 -4.53 -6.30 -0.54
CA VAL A 134 -5.33 -5.53 -1.50
C VAL A 134 -5.89 -6.45 -2.59
N ALA A 135 -5.04 -7.30 -3.18
CA ALA A 135 -5.43 -8.22 -4.24
C ALA A 135 -6.53 -9.19 -3.79
N ALA A 136 -6.34 -9.84 -2.63
CA ALA A 136 -7.29 -10.78 -2.09
C ALA A 136 -8.64 -10.13 -1.73
N ASN A 137 -8.62 -8.95 -1.10
CA ASN A 137 -9.85 -8.25 -0.73
C ASN A 137 -10.57 -7.65 -1.94
N ALA A 138 -9.84 -7.14 -2.94
CA ALA A 138 -10.42 -6.64 -4.17
C ALA A 138 -11.13 -7.75 -4.96
N ALA A 139 -10.52 -8.93 -5.06
CA ALA A 139 -11.14 -10.09 -5.69
C ALA A 139 -12.39 -10.57 -4.94
N LEU A 140 -12.34 -10.59 -3.60
CA LEU A 140 -13.50 -10.96 -2.78
C LEU A 140 -14.64 -9.93 -2.92
N ALA A 141 -14.31 -8.64 -2.95
CA ALA A 141 -15.27 -7.56 -3.07
C ALA A 141 -15.89 -7.46 -4.47
N SER A 142 -15.12 -7.78 -5.53
CA SER A 142 -15.62 -7.80 -6.91
C SER A 142 -16.53 -8.98 -7.18
N GLY A 143 -16.17 -10.17 -6.67
CA GLY A 143 -16.89 -11.43 -6.95
C GLY A 143 -16.63 -12.01 -8.36
N HIS A 144 -15.80 -11.34 -9.17
CA HIS A 144 -15.55 -11.63 -10.58
C HIS A 144 -14.05 -11.79 -10.87
N VAL A 145 -13.42 -12.83 -10.32
CA VAL A 145 -12.00 -13.15 -10.52
C VAL A 145 -11.81 -14.67 -10.57
N ASP A 146 -11.17 -15.17 -11.63
CA ASP A 146 -10.89 -16.60 -11.78
C ASP A 146 -9.62 -17.05 -11.03
N LEU A 147 -8.64 -16.15 -10.88
CA LEU A 147 -7.35 -16.43 -10.24
C LEU A 147 -6.79 -15.18 -9.57
N VAL A 148 -6.32 -15.33 -8.34
CA VAL A 148 -5.56 -14.30 -7.61
C VAL A 148 -4.19 -14.88 -7.24
N LEU A 149 -3.14 -14.15 -7.60
CA LEU A 149 -1.76 -14.42 -7.28
C LEU A 149 -1.31 -13.48 -6.17
N ILE A 150 -0.97 -14.06 -5.01
CA ILE A 150 -0.47 -13.29 -3.86
C ILE A 150 0.93 -13.74 -3.46
N PRO A 151 1.80 -12.84 -2.97
CA PRO A 151 3.18 -13.17 -2.62
C PRO A 151 3.28 -14.28 -1.56
N GLU A 152 2.28 -14.41 -0.69
CA GLU A 152 2.21 -15.44 0.34
C GLU A 152 2.13 -16.87 -0.21
N GLN A 153 1.62 -17.07 -1.44
CA GLN A 153 1.58 -18.39 -2.08
C GLN A 153 2.97 -18.86 -2.52
N PHE A 154 3.88 -17.92 -2.79
CA PHE A 154 5.23 -18.20 -3.26
C PHE A 154 6.27 -18.13 -2.13
N ARG A 155 5.87 -17.72 -0.93
CA ARG A 155 6.77 -17.62 0.22
C ARG A 155 7.28 -19.00 0.62
N GLY A 156 8.60 -19.17 0.60
CA GLY A 156 9.28 -20.40 1.01
C GLY A 156 9.46 -21.42 -0.12
N LEU A 157 8.93 -21.15 -1.32
CA LEU A 157 9.17 -21.97 -2.50
C LEU A 157 10.55 -21.68 -3.08
N ASP A 158 11.22 -22.73 -3.55
CA ASP A 158 12.39 -22.57 -4.41
C ASP A 158 11.99 -22.19 -5.85
N LYS A 159 12.99 -21.91 -6.71
CA LYS A 159 12.74 -21.51 -8.10
C LYS A 159 12.00 -22.57 -8.92
N LYS A 160 12.21 -23.85 -8.61
CA LYS A 160 11.59 -24.97 -9.33
C LYS A 160 10.14 -25.11 -8.88
N GLU A 161 9.89 -25.10 -7.58
CA GLU A 161 8.55 -25.18 -7.00
C GLU A 161 7.68 -23.99 -7.44
N ALA A 162 8.23 -22.78 -7.43
CA ALA A 162 7.54 -21.59 -7.92
C ALA A 162 7.17 -21.72 -9.41
N LYS A 163 8.08 -22.28 -10.23
CA LYS A 163 7.82 -22.53 -11.65
C LYS A 163 6.70 -23.56 -11.84
N GLU A 164 6.73 -24.66 -11.09
CA GLU A 164 5.69 -25.70 -11.13
C GLU A 164 4.32 -25.13 -10.72
N ALA A 165 4.27 -24.27 -9.70
CA ALA A 165 3.04 -23.58 -9.31
C ALA A 165 2.49 -22.71 -10.45
N ILE A 166 3.35 -21.92 -11.11
CA ILE A 166 2.95 -21.09 -12.26
C ILE A 166 2.43 -21.95 -13.42
N GLU A 167 3.11 -23.06 -13.74
CA GLU A 167 2.68 -23.98 -14.79
C GLU A 167 1.31 -24.61 -14.48
N SER A 168 1.05 -24.93 -13.21
CA SER A 168 -0.26 -25.39 -12.73
C SER A 168 -1.35 -24.33 -12.94
N TYR A 169 -1.07 -23.07 -12.59
CA TYR A 169 -2.01 -21.97 -12.82
C TYR A 169 -2.28 -21.73 -14.30
N CYS A 170 -1.24 -21.78 -15.15
CA CYS A 170 -1.42 -21.69 -16.60
C CYS A 170 -2.31 -22.82 -17.14
N SER A 171 -2.13 -24.03 -16.63
CA SER A 171 -2.95 -25.19 -17.04
C SER A 171 -4.41 -25.02 -16.61
N TYR A 172 -4.65 -24.53 -15.40
CA TYR A 172 -5.99 -24.18 -14.90
C TYR A 172 -6.66 -23.11 -15.76
N LEU A 173 -5.94 -22.03 -16.09
CA LEU A 173 -6.46 -20.98 -16.96
C LEU A 173 -6.77 -21.51 -18.37
N GLN A 174 -5.91 -22.36 -18.94
CA GLN A 174 -6.19 -23.01 -20.23
C GLN A 174 -7.48 -23.84 -20.20
N GLN A 175 -7.75 -24.53 -19.09
CA GLN A 175 -8.99 -25.29 -18.93
C GLN A 175 -10.21 -24.36 -18.88
N ILE A 176 -10.15 -23.29 -18.08
CA ILE A 176 -11.23 -22.28 -18.02
C ILE A 176 -11.52 -21.70 -19.40
N ILE A 177 -10.48 -21.37 -20.17
CA ILE A 177 -10.60 -20.80 -21.52
C ILE A 177 -11.26 -21.80 -22.48
N ARG A 178 -10.99 -23.10 -22.33
CA ARG A 178 -11.58 -24.16 -23.19
C ARG A 178 -13.02 -24.49 -22.81
N ASP A 179 -13.33 -24.45 -21.53
CA ASP A 179 -14.63 -24.90 -20.99
C ASP A 179 -15.71 -23.80 -21.08
N LYS A 180 -15.34 -22.52 -21.23
CA LYS A 180 -16.29 -21.39 -21.29
C LYS A 180 -16.61 -20.93 -22.73
N GLU A 181 -17.90 -20.90 -23.10
CA GLU A 181 -18.45 -20.14 -24.26
C GLU A 181 -18.66 -18.63 -23.97
N ARG A 182 -18.37 -18.14 -22.76
CA ARG A 182 -18.47 -16.73 -22.35
C ARG A 182 -17.22 -16.28 -21.61
N ALA A 183 -16.67 -15.13 -21.98
CA ALA A 183 -15.50 -14.58 -21.30
C ALA A 183 -15.87 -13.93 -19.96
N HIS A 184 -15.00 -14.07 -18.97
CA HIS A 184 -14.93 -13.27 -17.74
C HIS A 184 -13.48 -13.41 -17.33
N PHE A 185 -12.76 -12.29 -17.14
CA PHE A 185 -11.34 -12.36 -16.78
C PHE A 185 -10.88 -11.10 -16.05
N ALA A 186 -10.42 -11.29 -14.83
CA ALA A 186 -9.44 -10.46 -14.16
C ALA A 186 -8.53 -11.38 -13.34
N CYS A 187 -7.36 -11.73 -13.87
CA CYS A 187 -6.29 -12.32 -13.07
C CYS A 187 -5.61 -11.18 -12.30
N ILE A 188 -5.66 -11.20 -10.97
CA ILE A 188 -4.94 -10.24 -10.13
C ILE A 188 -3.63 -10.88 -9.67
#